data_AF-A0A958C665-F1
#
_entry.id   AF-A0A958C665-F1
#
_cell.length_a   1.000
_cell.length_b   1.000
_cell.length_c   1.000
_cell.angle_alpha   90.00
_cell.angle_beta   90.00
_cell.angle_gamma   90.00
#
_symmetry.space_group_name_H-M   'P 1'
#
loop_
_entity.id
_entity.type
_entity.pdbx_description
1 polymer ?
#
loop_
_entity_poly.entity_id
_entity_poly.type
_entity_poly.pdbx_seq_one_letter_code
_entity_poly.pdbx_strand_id
1 'polypeptide(L)'
;MTTPWQRLKQAAALQEPDQVPLALIVDSPWLPGYAGINTLDFFLDPDLWYKIHRELLDRWPNVAWIPGFWVEYGMASEPSAFGARIHWHDDRPPSVEPVVEDPRHWADAPLPNVLEDGLMPLVLRLTGRAEARLNAEGLGINMVAARGPMVTAGWIMGLTSLMTGLVEQPAVIQRCLENITT
;
A
#
# COMPACT_ATOMS: atom_id res chain seq x y z
N MET A 1 -22.53 -3.08 -19.99
CA MET A 1 -22.26 -1.68 -19.57
C MET A 1 -20.81 -1.60 -19.12
N THR A 2 -20.10 -0.52 -19.46
CA THR A 2 -18.72 -0.31 -19.03
C THR A 2 -18.67 -0.06 -17.52
N THR A 3 -17.84 -0.80 -16.78
CA THR A 3 -17.67 -0.63 -15.32
C THR A 3 -16.85 0.61 -14.99
N PRO A 4 -16.95 1.18 -13.77
CA PRO A 4 -16.10 2.29 -13.34
C PRO A 4 -14.60 2.00 -13.51
N TRP A 5 -14.17 0.78 -13.16
CA TRP A 5 -12.78 0.35 -13.36
C TRP A 5 -12.36 0.34 -14.84
N GLN A 6 -13.22 -0.15 -15.74
CA GLN A 6 -12.93 -0.14 -17.17
C GLN A 6 -12.77 1.28 -17.72
N ARG A 7 -13.62 2.23 -17.30
CA ARG A 7 -13.48 3.65 -17.70
C ARG A 7 -12.19 4.26 -17.18
N LEU A 8 -11.82 3.97 -15.93
CA LEU A 8 -10.55 4.43 -15.36
C LEU A 8 -9.36 3.92 -16.19
N LYS A 9 -9.36 2.64 -16.59
CA LYS A 9 -8.30 2.08 -17.45
C LYS A 9 -8.25 2.74 -18.83
N GLN A 10 -9.40 3.02 -19.45
CA GLN A 10 -9.45 3.71 -20.75
C GLN A 10 -8.85 5.11 -20.63
N ALA A 11 -9.29 5.90 -19.64
CA ALA A 11 -8.77 7.24 -19.40
C ALA A 11 -7.26 7.23 -19.09
N ALA A 12 -6.79 6.28 -18.26
CA ALA A 12 -5.37 6.12 -17.95
C ALA A 12 -4.53 5.76 -19.19
N ALA A 13 -5.13 5.09 -20.18
CA ALA A 13 -4.52 4.77 -21.46
C ALA A 13 -4.68 5.88 -22.52
N LEU A 14 -5.11 7.09 -22.12
CA LEU A 14 -5.37 8.23 -23.01
C LEU A 14 -6.43 7.95 -24.08
N GLN A 15 -7.34 7.00 -23.82
CA GLN A 15 -8.51 6.73 -24.64
C GLN A 15 -9.70 7.56 -24.18
N GLU A 16 -10.75 7.63 -25.00
CA GLU A 16 -11.98 8.36 -24.70
C GLU A 16 -13.03 7.39 -24.12
N PRO A 17 -13.27 7.38 -22.79
CA PRO A 17 -14.35 6.62 -22.19
C PRO A 17 -15.72 7.23 -22.53
N ASP A 18 -16.79 6.45 -22.33
CA ASP A 18 -18.19 6.88 -22.52
C ASP A 18 -18.63 8.00 -21.57
N GLN A 19 -17.90 8.22 -20.47
CA GLN A 19 -18.03 9.35 -19.56
C GLN A 19 -16.74 9.56 -18.76
N VAL A 20 -16.53 10.75 -18.19
CA VAL A 20 -15.41 11.03 -17.30
C VAL A 20 -15.46 10.08 -16.08
N PRO A 21 -14.41 9.28 -15.81
CA PRO A 21 -14.41 8.36 -14.67
C PRO A 21 -14.25 9.13 -13.35
N LEU A 22 -15.06 8.77 -12.35
CA LEU A 22 -14.85 9.17 -10.97
C LEU A 22 -14.07 8.08 -10.24
N ALA A 23 -12.84 8.38 -9.83
CA ALA A 23 -12.01 7.48 -9.03
C ALA A 23 -11.63 8.14 -7.70
N LEU A 24 -11.82 7.43 -6.59
CA LEU A 24 -11.59 7.94 -5.23
C LEU A 24 -10.64 7.00 -4.48
N ILE A 25 -9.74 7.59 -3.69
CA ILE A 25 -8.79 6.82 -2.87
C ILE A 25 -9.52 6.19 -1.69
N VAL A 26 -9.27 4.90 -1.46
CA VAL A 26 -9.77 4.14 -0.31
C VAL A 26 -8.63 3.41 0.40
N ASP A 27 -8.44 3.72 1.68
CA ASP A 27 -7.36 3.18 2.49
C ASP A 27 -7.56 3.36 4.00
N SER A 28 -6.69 2.71 4.77
CA SER A 28 -6.66 2.67 6.24
C SER A 28 -6.63 4.02 6.99
N PRO A 29 -6.14 5.15 6.44
CA PRO A 29 -6.22 6.45 7.10
C PRO A 29 -7.63 6.96 7.40
N TRP A 30 -8.64 6.54 6.62
CA TRP A 30 -10.02 7.03 6.81
C TRP A 30 -11.07 5.93 6.86
N LEU A 31 -10.85 4.80 6.20
CA LEU A 31 -11.86 3.76 6.05
C LEU A 31 -12.32 3.14 7.39
N PRO A 32 -11.42 2.80 8.34
CA PRO A 32 -11.83 2.24 9.64
C PRO A 32 -12.69 3.23 10.43
N GLY A 33 -12.28 4.50 10.47
CA GLY A 33 -13.03 5.57 11.14
C GLY A 33 -14.39 5.83 10.51
N TYR A 34 -14.47 5.78 9.17
CA TYR A 34 -15.75 5.85 8.45
C TYR A 34 -16.69 4.69 8.81
N ALA A 35 -16.15 3.48 8.92
CA ALA A 35 -16.92 2.29 9.30
C ALA A 35 -17.23 2.22 10.82
N GLY A 36 -16.66 3.11 11.63
CA GLY A 36 -16.86 3.14 13.08
C GLY A 36 -16.25 1.93 13.80
N ILE A 37 -15.13 1.41 13.29
CA ILE A 37 -14.44 0.22 13.83
C ILE A 37 -13.05 0.57 14.36
N ASN A 38 -12.50 -0.33 15.17
CA ASN A 38 -11.09 -0.28 15.53
C ASN A 38 -10.22 -0.51 14.29
N THR A 39 -9.18 0.30 14.12
CA THR A 39 -8.23 0.19 13.00
C THR A 39 -7.49 -1.14 13.00
N LEU A 40 -7.25 -1.76 14.16
CA LEU A 40 -6.65 -3.09 14.22
C LEU A 40 -7.58 -4.17 13.68
N ASP A 41 -8.88 -4.08 13.96
CA ASP A 41 -9.86 -5.04 13.45
C ASP A 41 -9.96 -4.94 11.92
N PHE A 42 -9.80 -3.74 11.34
CA PHE A 42 -9.69 -3.56 9.88
C PHE A 42 -8.54 -4.38 9.26
N PHE A 43 -7.41 -4.50 9.96
CA PHE A 43 -6.24 -5.23 9.49
C PHE A 43 -6.28 -6.73 9.81
N LEU A 44 -7.00 -7.13 10.85
CA LEU A 44 -6.95 -8.48 11.41
C LEU A 44 -8.16 -9.34 11.06
N ASP A 45 -9.31 -8.74 10.74
CA ASP A 45 -10.55 -9.44 10.40
C ASP A 45 -10.85 -9.35 8.89
N PRO A 46 -10.61 -10.42 8.11
CA PRO A 46 -10.86 -10.44 6.66
C PRO A 46 -12.34 -10.32 6.30
N ASP A 47 -13.26 -10.74 7.18
CA ASP A 47 -14.70 -10.65 6.94
C ASP A 47 -15.18 -9.21 7.12
N LEU A 48 -14.71 -8.55 8.18
CA LEU A 48 -14.99 -7.13 8.41
C LEU A 48 -14.38 -6.26 7.30
N TRP A 49 -13.12 -6.51 6.94
CA TRP A 49 -12.44 -5.83 5.84
C TRP A 49 -13.23 -5.97 4.53
N TYR A 50 -13.64 -7.18 4.17
CA TYR A 50 -14.39 -7.42 2.94
C TYR A 50 -15.77 -6.73 2.98
N LYS A 51 -16.48 -6.85 4.12
CA LYS A 51 -17.80 -6.24 4.30
C LYS A 51 -17.76 -4.73 4.07
N ILE A 52 -16.79 -4.03 4.66
CA ILE A 52 -16.68 -2.57 4.55
C ILE A 52 -16.43 -2.14 3.10
N HIS A 53 -15.55 -2.83 2.38
CA HIS A 53 -15.30 -2.53 0.97
C HIS A 53 -16.53 -2.83 0.09
N ARG A 54 -17.29 -3.90 0.37
CA ARG A 54 -18.55 -4.19 -0.32
C ARG A 54 -19.60 -3.12 -0.07
N GLU A 55 -19.75 -2.65 1.16
CA GLU A 55 -20.68 -1.57 1.50
C GLU A 55 -20.36 -0.28 0.74
N LEU A 56 -19.07 0.05 0.53
CA LEU A 56 -18.67 1.18 -0.32
C LEU A 56 -19.08 1.01 -1.79
N LEU A 57 -18.88 -0.19 -2.35
CA LEU A 57 -19.29 -0.49 -3.73
C LEU A 57 -20.80 -0.40 -3.90
N ASP A 58 -21.56 -0.95 -2.97
CA ASP A 58 -23.03 -0.98 -3.04
C ASP A 58 -23.61 0.43 -2.85
N ARG A 59 -22.99 1.25 -1.99
CA ARG A 59 -23.40 2.64 -1.76
C ARG A 59 -23.04 3.58 -2.91
N TRP A 60 -21.90 3.36 -3.57
CA TRP A 60 -21.41 4.19 -4.67
C TRP A 60 -21.01 3.34 -5.89
N PRO A 61 -21.97 2.75 -6.61
CA PRO A 61 -21.69 1.78 -7.68
C PRO A 61 -21.03 2.40 -8.91
N ASN A 62 -21.02 3.73 -9.03
CA ASN A 62 -20.42 4.46 -10.15
C ASN A 62 -19.00 4.97 -9.86
N VAL A 63 -18.44 4.69 -8.68
CA VAL A 63 -17.08 5.09 -8.30
C VAL A 63 -16.10 3.95 -8.57
N ALA A 64 -14.95 4.27 -9.15
CA ALA A 64 -13.79 3.39 -9.17
C ALA A 64 -12.98 3.61 -7.88
N TRP A 65 -13.14 2.72 -6.92
CA TRP A 65 -12.34 2.77 -5.69
C TRP A 65 -10.92 2.31 -5.96
N ILE A 66 -9.94 3.16 -5.63
CA ILE A 66 -8.52 2.90 -5.85
C ILE A 66 -7.76 2.94 -4.52
N PRO A 67 -6.89 1.96 -4.23
CA PRO A 67 -6.67 0.72 -4.98
C PRO A 67 -7.81 -0.32 -4.85
N GLY A 68 -8.86 -0.02 -4.07
CA GLY A 68 -10.01 -0.91 -3.90
C GLY A 68 -9.74 -1.94 -2.79
N PHE A 69 -9.94 -3.23 -3.08
CA PHE A 69 -9.74 -4.34 -2.12
C PHE A 69 -8.27 -4.71 -1.91
N TRP A 70 -7.36 -3.74 -1.79
CA TRP A 70 -5.97 -4.07 -1.49
C TRP A 70 -5.79 -4.49 -0.02
N VAL A 71 -4.80 -5.36 0.21
CA VAL A 71 -4.36 -5.73 1.56
C VAL A 71 -3.23 -4.79 1.95
N GLU A 72 -3.40 -4.11 3.08
CA GLU A 72 -2.44 -3.14 3.58
C GLU A 72 -2.24 -3.23 5.08
N TYR A 73 -1.09 -2.75 5.53
CA TYR A 73 -0.78 -2.45 6.92
C TYR A 73 -0.29 -0.99 7.00
N GLY A 74 -1.04 -0.08 6.39
CA GLY A 74 -0.60 1.29 6.15
C GLY A 74 0.74 1.33 5.41
N MET A 75 1.69 2.08 5.96
CA MET A 75 3.04 2.22 5.38
C MET A 75 4.07 1.22 5.95
N ALA A 76 3.63 0.23 6.72
CA ALA A 76 4.54 -0.63 7.48
C ALA A 76 5.07 -1.85 6.73
N SER A 77 4.41 -2.29 5.65
CA SER A 77 4.74 -3.54 4.95
C SER A 77 6.20 -3.62 4.50
N GLU A 78 6.64 -2.75 3.60
CA GLU A 78 8.00 -2.75 3.08
C GLU A 78 9.04 -2.39 4.15
N PRO A 79 8.88 -1.33 4.96
CA PRO A 79 9.86 -1.00 6.00
C PRO A 79 10.06 -2.13 7.02
N SER A 80 9.01 -2.88 7.36
CA SER A 80 9.12 -4.01 8.29
C SER A 80 10.07 -5.10 7.80
N ALA A 81 10.16 -5.28 6.48
CA ALA A 81 11.05 -6.25 5.86
C ALA A 81 12.53 -5.83 5.98
N PHE A 82 12.80 -4.53 6.14
CA PHE A 82 14.12 -3.97 6.46
C PHE A 82 14.39 -3.86 7.97
N GLY A 83 13.53 -4.45 8.81
CA GLY A 83 13.68 -4.44 10.27
C GLY A 83 13.15 -3.19 10.97
N ALA A 84 12.35 -2.37 10.29
CA ALA A 84 11.75 -1.18 10.90
C ALA A 84 10.80 -1.54 12.05
N ARG A 85 10.91 -0.82 13.16
CA ARG A 85 10.01 -0.99 14.30
C ARG A 85 8.65 -0.39 13.97
N ILE A 86 7.60 -1.16 14.22
CA ILE A 86 6.22 -0.77 13.94
C ILE A 86 5.51 -0.48 15.27
N HIS A 87 4.79 0.64 15.31
CA HIS A 87 3.87 0.97 16.40
C HIS A 87 2.44 0.95 15.89
N TRP A 88 1.62 0.13 16.51
CA TRP A 88 0.21 -0.07 16.15
C TRP A 88 -0.69 0.80 17.01
N HIS A 89 -1.78 1.27 16.42
CA HIS A 89 -2.75 2.17 17.06
C HIS A 89 -4.16 1.66 16.74
N ASP A 90 -5.11 1.92 17.64
CA ASP A 90 -6.51 1.50 17.50
C ASP A 90 -7.35 2.46 16.64
N ASP A 91 -6.88 3.68 16.42
CA ASP A 91 -7.63 4.77 15.80
C ASP A 91 -6.97 5.34 14.52
N ARG A 92 -5.80 4.82 14.13
CA ARG A 92 -5.03 5.30 12.98
C ARG A 92 -4.08 4.22 12.40
N PRO A 93 -3.58 4.40 11.17
CA PRO A 93 -2.57 3.51 10.59
C PRO A 93 -1.31 3.38 11.45
N PRO A 94 -0.55 2.27 11.34
CA PRO A 94 0.68 2.09 12.09
C PRO A 94 1.73 3.15 11.73
N SER A 95 2.54 3.53 12.71
CA SER A 95 3.73 4.38 12.52
C SER A 95 4.99 3.54 12.52
N VAL A 96 6.01 3.98 11.78
CA VAL A 96 7.27 3.26 11.59
C VAL A 96 8.43 4.13 12.06
N GLU A 97 9.37 3.55 12.81
CA GLU A 97 10.64 4.20 13.15
C GLU A 97 11.72 3.89 12.11
N PRO A 98 12.52 4.89 11.69
CA PRO A 98 13.71 4.65 10.88
C PRO A 98 14.67 3.67 11.55
N VAL A 99 15.37 2.88 10.74
CA VAL A 99 16.28 1.82 11.20
C VAL A 99 17.71 2.35 11.31
N VAL A 100 18.25 2.89 10.21
CA VAL A 100 19.60 3.50 10.16
C VAL A 100 19.54 4.76 9.33
N GLU A 101 19.90 5.90 9.89
CA GLU A 101 19.79 7.18 9.19
C GLU A 101 20.85 7.39 8.09
N ASP A 102 22.02 6.75 8.20
CA ASP A 102 23.11 6.91 7.23
C ASP A 102 22.78 6.23 5.89
N PRO A 103 22.63 6.99 4.78
CA PRO A 103 22.30 6.41 3.49
C PRO A 103 23.32 5.39 2.97
N ARG A 104 24.60 5.51 3.37
CA ARG A 104 25.65 4.58 2.95
C ARG A 104 25.40 3.16 3.44
N HIS A 105 24.64 2.99 4.52
CA HIS A 105 24.20 1.68 5.00
C HIS A 105 23.28 0.98 3.98
N TRP A 106 22.35 1.73 3.38
CA TRP A 106 21.30 1.18 2.51
C TRP A 106 21.73 0.99 1.06
N ALA A 107 22.77 1.68 0.62
CA ALA A 107 23.29 1.58 -0.74
C ALA A 107 23.73 0.16 -1.11
N ASP A 108 24.12 -0.65 -0.12
CA ASP A 108 24.61 -2.02 -0.27
C ASP A 108 23.92 -3.00 0.71
N ALA A 109 22.80 -2.60 1.30
CA ALA A 109 22.06 -3.45 2.23
C ALA A 109 21.48 -4.68 1.51
N PRO A 110 21.45 -5.86 2.14
CA PRO A 110 20.78 -7.02 1.57
C PRO A 110 19.29 -6.73 1.37
N LEU A 111 18.74 -7.24 0.26
CA LEU A 111 17.32 -7.11 -0.02
C LEU A 111 16.51 -8.07 0.84
N PRO A 112 15.33 -7.65 1.33
CA PRO A 112 14.46 -8.52 2.08
C PRO A 112 13.93 -9.69 1.24
N ASN A 113 13.82 -10.85 1.85
CA ASN A 113 13.09 -11.99 1.30
C ASN A 113 11.59 -11.80 1.54
N VAL A 114 10.83 -11.47 0.49
CA VAL A 114 9.39 -11.21 0.57
C VAL A 114 8.55 -12.39 1.11
N LEU A 115 9.11 -13.61 1.13
CA LEU A 115 8.46 -14.81 1.66
C LEU A 115 8.75 -15.07 3.14
N GLU A 116 9.68 -14.33 3.75
CA GLU A 116 10.17 -14.60 5.10
C GLU A 116 10.21 -13.35 5.99
N ASP A 117 10.50 -12.18 5.43
CA ASP A 117 10.84 -10.99 6.21
C ASP A 117 9.64 -10.07 6.49
N GLY A 118 9.57 -9.63 7.75
CA GLY A 118 8.60 -8.65 8.22
C GLY A 118 7.14 -9.07 8.00
N LEU A 119 6.33 -8.11 7.55
CA LEU A 119 4.91 -8.32 7.26
C LEU A 119 4.64 -8.86 5.84
N MET A 120 5.66 -8.90 4.97
CA MET A 120 5.52 -9.28 3.56
C MET A 120 4.86 -10.66 3.38
N PRO A 121 5.28 -11.75 4.06
CA PRO A 121 4.61 -13.05 3.92
C PRO A 121 3.15 -13.03 4.36
N LEU A 122 2.79 -12.20 5.35
CA LEU A 122 1.41 -12.06 5.81
C LEU A 122 0.56 -11.34 4.78
N VAL A 123 1.07 -10.24 4.20
CA VAL A 123 0.40 -9.50 3.12
C VAL A 123 0.18 -10.40 1.91
N LEU A 124 1.20 -11.17 1.47
CA LEU A 124 1.07 -12.09 0.34
C LEU A 124 0.02 -13.17 0.61
N ARG A 125 0.02 -13.74 1.83
CA ARG A 125 -0.94 -14.78 2.21
C ARG A 125 -2.38 -14.26 2.27
N LEU A 126 -2.58 -13.07 2.83
CA LEU A 126 -3.89 -12.42 2.90
C LEU A 126 -4.38 -11.99 1.51
N THR A 127 -3.50 -11.45 0.68
CA THR A 127 -3.81 -11.07 -0.71
C THR A 127 -4.33 -12.28 -1.49
N GLY A 128 -3.65 -13.43 -1.41
CA GLY A 128 -4.11 -14.66 -2.08
C GLY A 128 -5.48 -15.16 -1.57
N ARG A 129 -5.77 -15.02 -0.28
CA ARG A 129 -7.09 -15.36 0.29
C ARG A 129 -8.18 -14.40 -0.17
N ALA A 130 -7.90 -13.10 -0.15
CA ALA A 130 -8.81 -12.06 -0.59
C ALA A 130 -9.14 -12.22 -2.08
N GLU A 131 -8.13 -12.42 -2.93
CA GLU A 131 -8.31 -12.72 -4.36
C GLU A 131 -9.22 -13.93 -4.60
N ALA A 132 -8.99 -15.05 -3.91
CA ALA A 132 -9.83 -16.24 -4.07
C ALA A 132 -11.30 -15.97 -3.74
N ARG A 133 -11.58 -15.17 -2.70
CA ARG A 133 -12.94 -14.75 -2.33
C ARG A 133 -13.54 -13.81 -3.37
N LEU A 134 -12.82 -12.75 -3.76
CA LEU A 134 -13.31 -11.73 -4.68
C LEU A 134 -13.64 -12.31 -6.06
N ASN A 135 -12.80 -13.21 -6.56
CA ASN A 135 -13.01 -13.86 -7.85
C ASN A 135 -14.30 -14.70 -7.89
N ALA A 136 -14.74 -15.26 -6.76
CA ALA A 136 -16.01 -15.99 -6.67
C ALA A 136 -17.24 -15.10 -6.94
N GLU A 137 -17.07 -13.78 -6.86
CA GLU A 137 -18.11 -12.76 -7.08
C GLU A 137 -17.85 -11.90 -8.33
N GLY A 138 -16.85 -12.26 -9.14
CA GLY A 138 -16.45 -11.47 -10.31
C GLY A 138 -15.77 -10.15 -9.96
N LEU A 139 -15.26 -10.02 -8.74
CA LEU A 139 -14.42 -8.91 -8.27
C LEU A 139 -12.95 -9.32 -8.28
N GLY A 140 -12.05 -8.36 -8.02
CA GLY A 140 -10.62 -8.64 -7.90
C GLY A 140 -9.84 -7.45 -7.32
N ILE A 141 -8.60 -7.72 -6.91
CA ILE A 141 -7.65 -6.69 -6.48
C ILE A 141 -6.98 -6.15 -7.74
N ASN A 142 -7.37 -4.94 -8.11
CA ASN A 142 -7.06 -4.37 -9.41
C ASN A 142 -5.76 -3.56 -9.44
N MET A 143 -5.15 -3.30 -8.29
CA MET A 143 -3.92 -2.52 -8.15
C MET A 143 -2.97 -3.20 -7.18
N VAL A 144 -1.68 -3.13 -7.49
CA VAL A 144 -0.62 -3.71 -6.66
C VAL A 144 -0.45 -2.89 -5.37
N ALA A 145 -0.39 -3.59 -4.24
CA ALA A 145 -0.05 -3.05 -2.94
C ALA A 145 1.48 -2.96 -2.78
N ALA A 146 2.12 -2.03 -3.49
CA ALA A 146 3.55 -1.81 -3.38
C ALA A 146 3.88 -0.32 -3.25
N ARG A 147 4.88 0.00 -2.45
CA ARG A 147 5.41 1.36 -2.29
C ARG A 147 6.58 1.59 -3.23
N GLY A 148 6.66 2.82 -3.74
CA GLY A 148 7.80 3.24 -4.55
C GLY A 148 9.09 3.34 -3.72
N PRO A 149 10.26 3.25 -4.37
CA PRO A 149 11.56 3.18 -3.68
C PRO A 149 11.84 4.41 -2.81
N MET A 150 11.40 5.59 -3.23
CA MET A 150 11.52 6.84 -2.44
C MET A 150 10.76 6.77 -1.12
N VAL A 151 9.57 6.17 -1.14
CA VAL A 151 8.73 6.03 0.05
C VAL A 151 9.37 5.05 1.01
N THR A 152 9.80 3.89 0.51
CA THR A 152 10.48 2.88 1.31
C THR A 152 11.78 3.43 1.91
N ALA A 153 12.61 4.10 1.10
CA ALA A 153 13.83 4.78 1.55
C ALA A 153 13.54 5.77 2.69
N GLY A 154 12.52 6.63 2.51
CA GLY A 154 12.15 7.63 3.51
C GLY A 154 11.72 7.02 4.85
N TRP A 155 11.15 5.82 4.85
CA TRP A 155 10.80 5.11 6.09
C TRP A 155 11.97 4.38 6.74
N ILE A 156 12.88 3.78 5.96
CA ILE A 156 14.00 3.00 6.52
C ILE A 156 15.18 3.87 6.99
N MET A 157 15.44 5.00 6.32
CA MET A 157 16.53 5.93 6.69
C MET A 157 16.04 7.25 7.28
N GLY A 158 14.74 7.49 7.27
CA GLY A 158 14.14 8.74 7.75
C GLY A 158 14.11 9.82 6.66
N LEU A 159 13.03 10.61 6.66
CA LEU A 159 12.79 11.61 5.62
C LEU A 159 13.87 12.71 5.63
N THR A 160 14.29 13.18 6.80
CA THR A 160 15.35 14.20 6.90
C THR A 160 16.64 13.73 6.24
N SER A 161 17.08 12.51 6.55
CA SER A 161 18.31 11.94 5.99
C SER A 161 18.22 11.71 4.50
N LEU A 162 17.06 11.23 4.01
CA LEU A 162 16.79 11.11 2.58
C LEU A 162 16.88 12.48 1.87
N MET A 163 16.18 13.49 2.40
CA MET A 163 16.12 14.82 1.77
C MET A 163 17.47 15.54 1.80
N THR A 164 18.20 15.47 2.91
CA THR A 164 19.57 16.00 3.00
C THR A 164 20.52 15.24 2.07
N GLY A 165 20.43 13.91 2.05
CA GLY A 165 21.25 13.06 1.19
C GLY A 165 21.04 13.31 -0.30
N LEU A 166 19.83 13.67 -0.73
CA LEU A 166 19.56 14.04 -2.13
C LEU A 166 20.37 15.26 -2.59
N VAL A 167 20.67 16.18 -1.67
CA VAL A 167 21.45 17.38 -1.95
C VAL A 167 22.94 17.12 -1.79
N GLU A 168 23.33 16.51 -0.66
CA GLU A 168 24.74 16.38 -0.27
C GLU A 168 25.44 15.18 -0.92
N GLN A 169 24.70 14.08 -1.17
CA GLN A 169 25.25 12.79 -1.59
C GLN A 169 24.34 12.09 -2.63
N PRO A 170 23.97 12.75 -3.74
CA PRO A 170 22.97 12.24 -4.69
C PRO A 170 23.32 10.88 -5.28
N ALA A 171 24.61 10.60 -5.53
CA ALA A 171 25.07 9.30 -6.04
C ALA A 171 24.83 8.16 -5.04
N VAL A 172 24.92 8.43 -3.72
CA VAL A 172 24.65 7.42 -2.69
C VAL A 172 23.15 7.15 -2.62
N ILE A 173 22.32 8.21 -2.63
CA ILE A 173 20.85 8.05 -2.64
C ILE A 173 20.38 7.31 -3.88
N GLN A 174 20.91 7.65 -5.06
CA GLN A 174 20.59 6.92 -6.29
C GLN A 174 20.85 5.42 -6.13
N ARG A 175 22.02 5.03 -5.61
CA ARG A 175 22.33 3.61 -5.33
C ARG A 175 21.37 2.98 -4.34
N CYS A 176 20.96 3.69 -3.29
CA CYS A 176 19.94 3.20 -2.34
C CYS A 176 18.61 2.91 -3.06
N LEU A 177 18.16 3.84 -3.90
CA LEU A 177 16.90 3.70 -4.63
C LEU A 177 16.96 2.59 -5.68
N GLU A 178 18.09 2.44 -6.38
CA GLU A 178 18.34 1.34 -7.30
C GLU A 178 18.31 -0.01 -6.59
N ASN A 179 18.96 -0.11 -5.43
CA ASN A 179 18.92 -1.32 -4.60
C ASN A 179 17.48 -1.68 -4.22
N ILE A 180 16.72 -0.74 -3.64
CA ILE A 180 15.32 -0.96 -3.21
C ILE A 180 14.37 -1.31 -4.37
N THR A 181 14.71 -0.94 -5.61
CA THR A 181 13.86 -1.19 -6.80
C THR A 181 14.04 -2.59 -7.37
N THR A 182 15.15 -3.28 -7.06
CA THR A 182 15.53 -4.57 -7.66
C THR A 182 14.77 -5.73 -7.03
#